data_AF-A0A970L6L3-F1
#
_entry.id   AF-A0A970L6L3-F1
#
_cell.length_a   1.000
_cell.length_b   1.000
_cell.length_c   1.000
_cell.angle_alpha   90.00
_cell.angle_beta   90.00
_cell.angle_gamma   90.00
#
_symmetry.space_group_name_H-M   'P 1'
#
loop_
_entity.id
_entity.type
_entity.pdbx_description
1 polymer ?
#
loop_
_entity_poly.entity_id
_entity_poly.type
_entity_poly.pdbx_seq_one_letter_code
_entity_poly.pdbx_strand_id
1 'polypeptide(L)'
;MKNIKSPVLFSGIIIFLAFLLHFSYFAVLNRNLLAYQEQIQLFRFSPDYFPDFLSRPGGLSEYAGAFLMQFYVNPTIGALIVTIAAFGIFAICRGLLKKLDIKGVLWPLILVFLLLILQSDYVYYVSYTLGFLSVLVL
;
A
#
# COMPACT_ATOMS: atom_id res chain seq x y z
N MET A 1 23.97 30.77 -10.94
CA MET A 1 23.92 29.47 -10.25
C MET A 1 22.46 29.09 -10.03
N LYS A 2 21.84 28.30 -10.93
CA LYS A 2 20.42 27.88 -10.78
C LYS A 2 20.32 26.97 -9.56
N ASN A 3 19.43 27.30 -8.63
CA ASN A 3 19.23 26.61 -7.37
C ASN A 3 18.54 25.26 -7.59
N ILE A 4 19.29 24.26 -8.09
CA ILE A 4 18.80 22.90 -8.42
C ILE A 4 18.22 22.18 -7.18
N LYS A 5 18.52 22.66 -5.96
CA LYS A 5 17.98 22.10 -4.72
C LYS A 5 16.50 22.46 -4.47
N SER A 6 15.99 23.58 -5.00
CA SER A 6 14.60 24.00 -4.75
C SER A 6 13.52 23.10 -5.35
N PRO A 7 13.61 22.59 -6.61
CA PRO A 7 12.56 21.73 -7.17
C PRO A 7 12.54 20.33 -6.52
N VAL A 8 13.70 19.81 -6.11
CA VAL A 8 13.80 18.51 -5.45
C VAL A 8 13.18 18.58 -4.05
N LEU A 9 13.51 19.63 -3.29
CA LEU A 9 12.91 19.89 -1.97
C LEU A 9 11.39 20.02 -2.07
N PHE A 10 10.91 20.81 -3.04
CA PHE A 10 9.48 21.00 -3.29
C PHE A 10 8.77 19.68 -3.59
N SER A 11 9.35 18.84 -4.45
CA SER A 11 8.79 17.51 -4.76
C SER A 11 8.77 16.58 -3.55
N GLY A 12 9.78 16.65 -2.67
CA GLY A 12 9.83 15.89 -1.43
C GLY A 12 8.73 16.28 -0.45
N ILE A 13 8.45 17.58 -0.31
CA ILE A 13 7.36 18.10 0.54
C ILE A 13 6.01 17.60 0.02
N ILE A 14 5.76 17.66 -1.29
CA ILE A 14 4.50 17.16 -1.88
C ILE A 14 4.32 15.66 -1.60
N ILE A 15 5.37 14.86 -1.80
CA ILE A 15 5.32 13.42 -1.52
C ILE A 15 4.99 13.19 -0.04
N PHE A 16 5.72 13.86 0.86
CA PHE A 16 5.50 13.72 2.30
C PHE A 16 4.07 14.07 2.70
N LEU A 17 3.54 15.20 2.23
CA LEU A 17 2.16 15.61 2.49
C LEU A 17 1.14 14.61 1.93
N ALA A 18 1.36 14.07 0.73
CA ALA A 18 0.47 13.08 0.14
C ALA A 18 0.38 11.81 1.00
N PHE A 19 1.51 11.27 1.46
CA PHE A 19 1.53 10.08 2.32
C PHE A 19 1.04 10.38 3.74
N LEU A 20 1.27 11.59 4.26
CA LEU A 20 0.70 12.01 5.55
C LEU A 20 -0.82 12.09 5.50
N LEU A 21 -1.38 12.60 4.39
CA LEU A 21 -2.83 12.65 4.15
C LEU A 21 -3.40 11.25 3.99
N HIS A 22 -2.74 10.38 3.22
CA HIS A 22 -3.11 8.97 3.08
C HIS A 22 -3.17 8.27 4.45
N PHE A 23 -2.11 8.40 5.26
CA PHE A 23 -2.07 7.83 6.60
C PHE A 23 -3.20 8.37 7.49
N SER A 24 -3.37 9.70 7.54
CA SER A 24 -4.39 10.34 8.36
C SER A 24 -5.81 9.93 7.95
N TYR A 25 -6.04 9.74 6.64
CA TYR A 25 -7.31 9.27 6.11
C TYR A 25 -7.68 7.88 6.66
N PHE A 26 -6.75 6.92 6.66
CA PHE A 26 -7.01 5.59 7.23
C PHE A 26 -7.01 5.57 8.75
N ALA A 27 -6.13 6.34 9.39
CA ALA A 27 -6.01 6.36 10.84
C ALA A 27 -7.24 6.98 11.53
N VAL A 28 -7.87 7.98 10.89
CA VAL A 28 -8.98 8.75 11.47
C VAL A 28 -10.31 8.45 10.79
N LEU A 29 -10.40 8.62 9.47
CA LEU A 29 -11.68 8.55 8.75
C LEU A 29 -12.10 7.12 8.42
N ASN A 30 -11.15 6.24 8.08
CA ASN A 30 -11.40 4.84 7.70
C ASN A 30 -10.92 3.83 8.75
N ARG A 31 -10.93 4.23 10.02
CA ARG A 31 -10.64 3.34 11.14
C ARG A 31 -11.55 2.10 11.17
N ASN A 32 -12.85 2.31 10.94
CA ASN A 32 -13.85 1.26 11.04
C ASN A 32 -13.73 0.23 9.91
N LEU A 33 -13.29 0.68 8.72
CA LEU A 33 -12.98 -0.18 7.58
C LEU A 33 -11.87 -1.18 7.94
N LEU A 34 -10.77 -0.71 8.53
CA LEU A 34 -9.66 -1.56 8.95
C LEU A 34 -10.09 -2.56 10.03
N ALA A 35 -10.84 -2.10 11.04
CA ALA A 35 -11.37 -2.98 12.08
C ALA A 35 -12.32 -4.05 11.52
N TYR A 36 -13.17 -3.68 10.55
CA TYR A 36 -14.05 -4.62 9.87
C TYR A 36 -13.26 -5.70 9.11
N GLN A 37 -12.25 -5.30 8.34
CA GLN A 37 -11.40 -6.24 7.59
C GLN A 37 -10.67 -7.22 8.50
N GLU A 38 -10.23 -6.77 9.69
CA GLU A 38 -9.62 -7.64 10.70
C GLU A 38 -10.59 -8.71 11.20
N GLN A 39 -11.83 -8.31 11.54
CA GLN A 39 -12.82 -9.20 12.13
C GLN A 39 -13.28 -10.31 11.18
N ILE A 40 -13.38 -10.01 9.87
CA ILE A 40 -13.83 -10.99 8.88
C ILE A 40 -12.69 -11.91 8.39
N GLN A 41 -11.44 -11.49 8.55
CA GLN A 41 -10.26 -12.22 8.07
C GLN A 41 -9.44 -12.78 9.23
N LEU A 42 -9.77 -14.01 9.64
CA LEU A 42 -9.03 -14.72 10.68
C LEU A 42 -7.78 -15.42 10.11
N PHE A 43 -6.59 -14.99 10.55
CA PHE A 43 -5.36 -15.70 10.27
C PHE A 43 -5.19 -16.89 11.20
N ARG A 44 -5.01 -18.09 10.64
CA ARG A 44 -4.82 -19.31 11.43
C ARG A 44 -3.33 -19.62 11.55
N PHE A 45 -2.82 -19.65 12.79
CA PHE A 45 -1.43 -20.03 13.08
C PHE A 45 -1.19 -21.56 13.03
N SER A 46 -2.07 -22.32 12.39
CA SER A 46 -1.92 -23.77 12.22
C SER A 46 -1.01 -24.09 11.02
N PRO A 47 -0.15 -25.10 11.10
CA PRO A 47 0.75 -25.47 10.01
C PRO A 47 0.02 -25.86 8.72
N ASP A 48 -1.19 -26.39 8.83
CA ASP A 48 -2.04 -26.76 7.68
C ASP A 48 -2.59 -25.55 6.93
N TYR A 49 -2.48 -24.34 7.47
CA TYR A 49 -3.03 -23.14 6.85
C TYR A 49 -2.20 -22.68 5.65
N PHE A 50 -0.87 -22.81 5.70
CA PHE A 50 0.03 -22.30 4.67
C PHE A 50 0.01 -23.09 3.34
N PRO A 51 0.00 -24.45 3.34
CA PRO A 51 0.03 -25.23 2.10
C PRO A 51 -1.13 -24.94 1.14
N ASP A 52 -2.32 -24.63 1.66
CA ASP A 52 -3.48 -24.27 0.85
C ASP A 52 -3.23 -23.05 -0.05
N PHE A 53 -2.41 -22.10 0.40
CA PHE A 53 -2.07 -20.90 -0.37
C PHE A 53 -1.07 -21.18 -1.50
N LEU A 54 -0.21 -22.18 -1.36
CA LEU A 54 0.75 -22.54 -2.43
C LEU A 54 0.06 -23.09 -3.68
N SER A 55 -1.15 -23.64 -3.51
CA SER A 55 -1.95 -24.19 -4.62
C SER A 55 -2.65 -23.12 -5.46
N ARG A 56 -2.72 -21.87 -4.98
CA ARG A 56 -3.50 -20.79 -5.61
C ARG A 56 -2.57 -19.76 -6.27
N PRO A 57 -2.90 -19.29 -7.49
CA PRO A 57 -2.14 -18.20 -8.10
C PRO A 57 -2.28 -16.92 -7.25
N GLY A 58 -1.16 -16.35 -6.82
CA GLY A 58 -1.14 -15.19 -5.91
C GLY A 58 -1.28 -15.52 -4.42
N GLY A 59 -1.36 -16.80 -4.05
CA GLY A 59 -1.63 -17.20 -2.66
C GLY A 59 -0.56 -16.77 -1.65
N LEU A 60 0.69 -16.53 -2.07
CA LEU A 60 1.71 -15.93 -1.19
C LEU A 60 1.35 -14.50 -0.77
N SER A 61 0.76 -13.71 -1.68
CA SER A 61 0.29 -12.35 -1.37
C SER A 61 -0.98 -12.39 -0.50
N GLU A 62 -1.85 -13.38 -0.72
CA GLU A 62 -3.02 -13.61 0.14
C GLU A 62 -2.61 -14.00 1.56
N TYR A 63 -1.66 -14.91 1.72
CA TYR A 63 -1.14 -15.32 3.02
C TYR A 63 -0.48 -14.17 3.76
N ALA A 64 0.41 -13.43 3.08
CA ALA A 64 1.07 -12.26 3.66
C ALA A 64 0.07 -11.16 4.05
N GLY A 65 -0.94 -10.91 3.21
CA GLY A 65 -1.98 -9.93 3.52
C GLY A 65 -2.88 -10.37 4.66
N ALA A 66 -3.26 -11.64 4.73
CA ALA A 66 -4.00 -12.22 5.86
C ALA A 66 -3.23 -12.06 7.18
N PHE A 67 -1.92 -12.29 7.16
CA PHE A 67 -1.04 -12.06 8.31
C PHE A 67 -1.01 -10.57 8.71
N LEU A 68 -0.83 -9.66 7.75
CA LEU A 68 -0.76 -8.23 8.03
C LEU A 68 -2.09 -7.65 8.56
N MET A 69 -3.23 -8.17 8.10
CA MET A 69 -4.54 -7.73 8.56
C MET A 69 -4.78 -8.00 10.05
N GLN A 70 -4.06 -8.94 10.68
CA GLN A 70 -4.17 -9.16 12.14
C GLN A 70 -3.77 -7.91 12.95
N PHE A 71 -2.92 -7.04 12.40
CA PHE A 71 -2.49 -5.81 13.07
C PHE A 71 -3.53 -4.69 12.97
N TYR A 72 -4.60 -4.85 12.19
CA TYR A 72 -5.64 -3.84 12.01
C TYR A 72 -6.52 -3.69 13.25
N VAL A 73 -6.40 -4.61 14.22
CA VAL A 73 -6.92 -4.46 15.59
C VAL A 73 -6.52 -3.11 16.20
N ASN A 74 -5.33 -2.63 15.87
CA ASN A 74 -4.93 -1.24 16.09
C ASN A 74 -5.01 -0.47 14.75
N PRO A 75 -6.02 0.38 14.55
CA PRO A 75 -6.23 1.06 13.28
C PRO A 75 -5.11 2.05 12.92
N THR A 76 -4.33 2.55 13.89
CA THR A 76 -3.13 3.34 13.60
C THR A 76 -2.03 2.48 12.98
N ILE A 77 -1.86 1.24 13.46
CA ILE A 77 -0.91 0.29 12.87
C ILE A 77 -1.41 -0.17 11.51
N GLY A 78 -2.70 -0.46 11.38
CA GLY A 78 -3.32 -0.79 10.08
C GLY A 78 -3.14 0.32 9.05
N ALA A 79 -3.40 1.58 9.42
CA ALA A 79 -3.17 2.74 8.56
C ALA A 79 -1.70 2.86 8.14
N LEU A 80 -0.76 2.57 9.05
CA LEU A 80 0.67 2.55 8.73
C LEU A 80 0.99 1.47 7.69
N ILE A 81 0.46 0.25 7.86
CA ILE A 81 0.65 -0.86 6.92
C ILE A 81 0.16 -0.50 5.51
N VAL A 82 -1.09 -0.03 5.40
CA VAL A 82 -1.69 0.35 4.11
C VAL A 82 -0.90 1.48 3.45
N THR A 83 -0.45 2.46 4.24
CA THR A 83 0.36 3.59 3.74
C THR A 83 1.75 3.15 3.27
N ILE A 84 2.41 2.24 3.99
CA ILE A 84 3.71 1.68 3.57
C ILE A 84 3.54 0.88 2.27
N ALA A 85 2.47 0.09 2.15
CA ALA A 85 2.18 -0.65 0.92
C ALA A 85 1.97 0.31 -0.28
N ALA A 86 1.20 1.38 -0.10
CA ALA A 86 1.01 2.42 -1.12
C ALA A 86 2.33 3.14 -1.46
N PHE A 87 3.18 3.40 -0.47
CA PHE A 87 4.50 3.99 -0.69
C PHE A 87 5.43 3.05 -1.47
N GLY A 88 5.38 1.74 -1.22
CA GLY A 88 6.10 0.73 -1.99
C GLY A 88 5.74 0.80 -3.48
N ILE A 89 4.44 0.87 -3.79
CA ILE A 89 3.96 0.99 -5.18
C ILE A 89 4.48 2.27 -5.80
N PHE A 90 4.38 3.39 -5.09
CA PHE A 90 4.90 4.68 -5.56
C PHE A 90 6.39 4.62 -5.87
N ALA A 91 7.19 4.03 -4.98
CA ALA A 91 8.64 3.96 -5.13
C ALA A 91 9.05 3.12 -6.35
N ILE A 92 8.42 1.96 -6.53
CA ILE A 92 8.68 1.07 -7.67
C ILE A 92 8.20 1.71 -8.97
N CYS A 93 6.96 2.23 -9.00
CA CYS A 93 6.42 2.93 -10.17
C CYS A 93 7.31 4.11 -10.59
N ARG A 94 7.77 4.92 -9.62
CA ARG A 94 8.72 6.01 -9.89
C ARG A 94 10.05 5.49 -10.44
N GLY A 95 10.54 4.36 -9.94
CA GLY A 95 11.74 3.70 -10.46
C GLY A 95 11.57 3.25 -11.92
N LEU A 96 10.44 2.63 -12.25
CA LEU A 96 10.10 2.20 -13.60
C LEU A 96 9.95 3.38 -14.57
N LEU A 97 9.21 4.42 -14.19
CA LEU A 97 9.03 5.62 -15.03
C LEU A 97 10.35 6.33 -15.33
N LYS A 98 11.28 6.36 -14.36
CA LYS A 98 12.63 6.88 -14.57
C LYS A 98 13.42 6.08 -15.61
N LYS A 99 13.27 4.74 -15.65
CA LYS A 99 13.91 3.90 -16.67
C LYS A 99 13.37 4.17 -18.08
N LEU A 100 12.14 4.67 -18.19
CA LEU A 100 11.49 5.06 -19.45
C LEU A 100 11.71 6.52 -19.83
N ASP A 101 12.61 7.24 -19.14
CA ASP A 101 12.85 8.69 -19.26
C ASP A 101 11.60 9.58 -19.03
N ILE A 102 10.54 9.02 -18.42
CA ILE A 102 9.36 9.77 -18.01
C ILE A 102 9.68 10.46 -16.68
N LYS A 103 9.85 11.78 -16.75
CA LYS A 103 10.16 12.64 -15.59
C LYS A 103 8.87 13.19 -15.00
N GLY A 104 8.80 13.21 -13.68
CA GLY A 104 7.68 13.81 -12.95
C GLY A 104 7.22 12.96 -11.78
N VAL A 105 6.87 13.62 -10.68
CA VAL A 105 6.35 12.96 -9.47
C VAL A 105 4.83 12.78 -9.52
N LEU A 106 4.14 13.52 -10.40
CA LEU A 106 2.69 13.45 -10.54
C LEU A 106 2.21 12.09 -11.08
N TRP A 107 2.94 11.50 -12.03
CA TRP A 107 2.59 10.19 -12.60
C TRP A 107 2.45 9.08 -11.54
N PRO A 108 3.46 8.82 -10.69
CA PRO A 108 3.32 7.82 -9.64
C PRO A 108 2.35 8.26 -8.53
N LEU A 109 2.12 9.57 -8.32
CA LEU A 109 1.11 10.03 -7.36
C LEU A 109 -0.32 9.76 -7.83
N ILE A 110 -0.61 9.89 -9.13
CA ILE A 110 -1.92 9.52 -9.70
C ILE A 110 -2.24 8.06 -9.36
N LEU A 111 -1.26 7.17 -9.50
CA LEU A 111 -1.43 5.76 -9.13
C LEU A 111 -1.73 5.58 -7.64
N VAL A 112 -1.08 6.34 -6.75
CA VAL A 112 -1.37 6.32 -5.31
C VAL A 112 -2.78 6.81 -5.01
N PHE A 113 -3.27 7.85 -5.70
CA PHE A 113 -4.64 8.32 -5.54
C PHE A 113 -5.66 7.29 -6.01
N LEU A 114 -5.40 6.57 -7.12
CA LEU A 114 -6.25 5.47 -7.56
C LEU A 114 -6.24 4.32 -6.53
N LEU A 115 -5.07 3.99 -5.97
CA LEU A 115 -4.96 3.00 -4.91
C LEU A 115 -5.70 3.41 -3.64
N LEU A 116 -5.67 4.70 -3.26
CA LEU A 116 -6.44 5.21 -2.12
C LEU A 116 -7.93 4.91 -2.30
N ILE A 117 -8.49 5.16 -3.49
CA ILE A 117 -9.90 4.87 -3.80
C ILE A 117 -10.18 3.37 -3.67
N LEU A 118 -9.31 2.52 -4.20
CA LEU A 118 -9.46 1.08 -4.09
C LEU A 118 -9.39 0.61 -2.64
N GLN A 119 -8.42 1.11 -1.87
CA GLN A 119 -8.21 0.76 -0.47
C GLN A 119 -9.33 1.25 0.46
N SER A 120 -10.14 2.22 0.03
CA SER A 120 -11.35 2.63 0.75
C SER A 120 -12.52 1.65 0.61
N ASP A 121 -12.41 0.63 -0.24
CA ASP A 121 -13.44 -0.40 -0.38
C ASP A 121 -13.27 -1.50 0.69
N TYR A 122 -14.39 -1.92 1.29
CA TYR A 122 -14.46 -3.02 2.26
C TYR A 122 -13.97 -4.35 1.68
N VAL A 123 -14.15 -4.55 0.37
CA VAL A 123 -13.76 -5.80 -0.32
C VAL A 123 -12.29 -5.78 -0.71
N TYR A 124 -11.64 -4.61 -0.73
CA TYR A 124 -10.24 -4.51 -1.15
C TYR A 124 -9.28 -4.72 0.03
N TYR A 125 -8.74 -5.93 0.14
CA TYR A 125 -7.73 -6.27 1.13
C TYR A 125 -6.32 -5.84 0.73
N VAL A 126 -5.47 -5.66 1.73
CA VAL A 126 -4.03 -5.39 1.54
C VAL A 126 -3.32 -6.48 0.73
N SER A 127 -3.85 -7.71 0.75
CA SER A 127 -3.42 -8.83 -0.10
C SER A 127 -3.35 -8.44 -1.58
N TYR A 128 -4.32 -7.67 -2.09
CA TYR A 128 -4.33 -7.23 -3.48
C TYR A 128 -3.23 -6.20 -3.77
N THR A 129 -2.96 -5.30 -2.81
CA THR A 129 -1.84 -4.35 -2.93
C THR A 129 -0.49 -5.08 -2.92
N LEU A 130 -0.33 -6.13 -2.11
CA LEU A 130 0.86 -6.98 -2.11
C LEU A 130 1.01 -7.77 -3.42
N GLY A 131 -0.09 -8.26 -3.98
CA GLY A 131 -0.10 -8.90 -5.29
C GLY A 131 0.37 -7.93 -6.37
N PHE A 132 -0.15 -6.70 -6.36
CA PHE A 132 0.27 -5.65 -7.31
C PHE A 132 1.75 -5.27 -7.13
N LEU A 133 2.23 -5.17 -5.88
CA LEU A 133 3.66 -4.99 -5.59
C LEU A 133 4.52 -6.11 -6.19
N SER A 134 4.08 -7.36 -6.02
CA SER A 134 4.80 -8.53 -6.53
C SER A 134 4.93 -8.49 -8.05
N VAL A 135 3.87 -8.11 -8.75
CA VAL A 135 3.87 -7.98 -10.22
C VAL A 135 4.80 -6.86 -10.70
N LEU A 136 4.85 -5.73 -9.99
CA LEU A 136 5.71 -4.60 -10.39
C LEU A 136 7.21 -4.85 -10.14
N VAL A 137 7.56 -5.82 -9.30
CA VAL A 137 8.95 -6.19 -8.99
C VAL A 137 9.53 -7.18 -10.01
N LEU A 138 8.68 -8.03 -10.60
CA LEU A 138 9.03 -9.03 -11.60
C LEU A 138 9.26 -8.39 -12.98
#